data_AF-A0A382MB43-F1
#
_entry.id   AF-A0A382MB43-F1
#
_cell.length_a   1.000
_cell.length_b   1.000
_cell.length_c   1.000
_cell.angle_alpha   90.00
_cell.angle_beta   90.00
_cell.angle_gamma   90.00
#
_symmetry.space_group_name_H-M   'P 1'
#
loop_
_entity.id
_entity.type
_entity.pdbx_description
1 polymer ?
#
loop_
_entity_poly.entity_id
_entity_poly.type
_entity_poly.pdbx_seq_one_letter_code
_entity_poly.pdbx_strand_id
1 'polypeptide(L)' 'MIDFAKRTGIVTAVLMTLSRWILMAAFLWPFSLALAEERVQGRRSLVLENDNTRLVLDIAGGSIPEFRFR' A
#
# COMPACT_ATOMS: atom_id res chain seq x y z
N MET A 1 8.87 -44.83 1.90
CA MET A 1 9.08 -43.81 0.84
C MET A 1 8.11 -42.68 1.09
N ILE A 2 8.59 -41.50 1.48
CA ILE A 2 7.71 -40.32 1.55
C ILE A 2 7.40 -39.93 0.11
N ASP A 3 6.11 -39.93 -0.20
CA ASP A 3 5.57 -39.71 -1.54
C ASP A 3 6.06 -38.38 -2.13
N PHE A 4 6.76 -38.45 -3.26
CA PHE A 4 7.37 -37.29 -3.92
C PHE A 4 6.30 -36.26 -4.31
N ALA A 5 5.11 -36.71 -4.72
CA ALA A 5 3.99 -35.85 -5.08
C ALA A 5 3.43 -35.08 -3.87
N LYS A 6 3.46 -35.70 -2.68
CA LYS A 6 3.10 -35.02 -1.42
C LYS A 6 4.09 -33.89 -1.08
N ARG A 7 5.39 -34.10 -1.31
CA ARG A 7 6.41 -33.06 -1.06
C ARG A 7 6.32 -31.91 -2.03
N THR A 8 6.10 -32.17 -3.32
CA THR A 8 5.93 -31.11 -4.33
C THR A 8 4.69 -30.28 -4.04
N GLY A 9 3.56 -30.90 -3.66
CA GLY A 9 2.33 -30.17 -3.30
C GLY A 9 2.51 -29.18 -2.15
N ILE A 10 3.26 -29.58 -1.11
CA ILE A 10 3.57 -28.71 0.04
C ILE A 10 4.45 -27.52 -0.39
N VAL A 11 5.48 -27.77 -1.20
CA VAL A 11 6.38 -26.71 -1.68
C VAL A 11 5.62 -25.71 -2.56
N THR A 12 4.75 -26.17 -3.46
CA THR A 12 3.94 -25.30 -4.31
C THR A 12 2.95 -24.47 -3.49
N ALA A 13 2.32 -25.05 -2.46
CA ALA A 13 1.41 -24.32 -1.57
C ALA A 13 2.12 -23.24 -0.75
N VAL A 14 3.33 -23.55 -0.24
CA VAL A 14 4.16 -22.57 0.47
C VAL A 14 4.60 -21.45 -0.46
N LEU A 15 5.04 -21.79 -1.68
CA LEU A 15 5.45 -20.81 -2.69
C LEU A 15 4.30 -19.86 -3.08
N MET A 16 3.11 -20.40 -3.35
CA MET A 16 1.91 -19.60 -3.66
C MET A 16 1.52 -18.67 -2.51
N THR A 17 1.66 -19.15 -1.27
CA THR A 17 1.33 -18.34 -0.09
C THR A 17 2.31 -17.18 0.06
N LEU A 18 3.62 -17.45 -0.05
CA LEU A 18 4.66 -16.43 0.03
C LEU A 18 4.53 -15.40 -1.10
N SER A 19 4.33 -15.84 -2.34
CA SER A 19 4.18 -14.93 -3.48
C SER A 19 2.96 -14.01 -3.32
N ARG A 20 1.85 -14.52 -2.76
CA ARG A 20 0.66 -13.70 -2.49
C ARG A 20 0.95 -12.59 -1.47
N TRP A 21 1.67 -12.90 -0.40
CA TRP A 21 2.03 -11.90 0.61
C TRP A 21 3.01 -10.86 0.05
N ILE A 22 3.99 -11.28 -0.76
CA ILE A 22 4.94 -10.38 -1.42
C ILE A 22 4.20 -9.44 -2.38
N LEU A 23 3.25 -9.95 -3.17
CA LEU A 23 2.42 -9.13 -4.06
C LEU A 23 1.55 -8.13 -3.29
N MET A 24 0.91 -8.55 -2.20
CA MET A 24 0.14 -7.65 -1.32
C MET A 24 1.04 -6.57 -0.70
N ALA A 25 2.22 -6.93 -0.20
CA ALA A 25 3.15 -5.98 0.39
C ALA A 25 3.68 -4.97 -0.64
N ALA A 26 4.05 -5.44 -1.85
CA ALA A 26 4.49 -4.56 -2.93
C ALA A 26 3.39 -3.57 -3.38
N PHE A 27 2.13 -4.02 -3.38
CA PHE A 27 0.99 -3.17 -3.70
C PHE A 27 0.70 -2.13 -2.61
N LEU A 28 0.88 -2.50 -1.33
CA LEU A 28 0.62 -1.62 -0.18
C LEU A 28 1.79 -0.69 0.16
N TRP A 29 3.02 -1.06 -0.20
CA TRP A 29 4.24 -0.28 0.03
C TRP A 29 4.18 1.20 -0.42
N PRO A 30 3.71 1.53 -1.64
CA PRO A 30 3.60 2.92 -2.07
C PRO A 30 2.62 3.74 -1.22
N PHE A 31 1.59 3.12 -0.64
CA PHE A 31 0.65 3.82 0.24
C PHE A 31 1.28 4.19 1.59
N SER A 32 2.24 3.41 2.09
CA SER A 32 2.96 3.75 3.32
C SER A 32 3.95 4.90 3.11
N LEU A 33 4.60 4.99 1.95
CA LEU A 33 5.48 6.12 1.62
C LEU A 33 4.69 7.40 1.28
N ALA A 34 3.51 7.24 0.68
CA ALA A 34 2.62 8.35 0.38
C ALA A 34 1.84 8.83 1.61
N LEU A 35 1.94 8.26 2.81
CA LEU A 35 1.21 8.77 3.99
C LEU A 35 2.10 9.71 4.81
N ALA A 36 2.60 10.78 4.20
CA ALA A 36 3.28 11.83 4.93
C ALA A 36 2.23 12.77 5.55
N GLU A 37 2.17 12.83 6.88
CA GLU A 37 1.44 13.89 7.58
C GLU A 37 2.18 15.21 7.34
N GLU A 38 1.70 16.01 6.40
CA GLU A 38 2.27 17.31 6.05
C GLU A 38 1.38 18.43 6.59
N ARG A 39 1.99 19.53 7.00
CA ARG A 39 1.25 20.70 7.48
C ARG A 39 0.86 21.59 6.30
N VAL A 40 -0.22 21.27 5.61
CA VAL A 40 -0.71 22.06 4.47
C VAL A 40 -1.53 23.25 4.96
N GLN A 41 -1.16 24.47 4.54
CA GLN A 41 -1.86 25.72 4.91
C GLN A 41 -2.03 25.94 6.43
N GLY A 42 -1.08 25.45 7.23
CA GLY A 42 -1.09 25.58 8.69
C GLY A 42 -1.91 24.52 9.44
N ARG A 43 -2.62 23.62 8.74
CA ARG A 43 -3.38 22.50 9.30
C ARG A 43 -2.66 21.17 9.05
N ARG A 44 -2.94 20.14 9.87
CA ARG A 44 -2.39 18.80 9.68
C ARG A 44 -3.19 18.08 8.61
N SER A 45 -2.52 17.69 7.54
CA SER A 45 -3.14 17.00 6.42
C SER A 45 -2.35 15.75 6.07
N LEU A 46 -3.04 14.68 5.70
CA LEU A 46 -2.43 13.51 5.08
C LEU A 46 -2.22 13.82 3.60
N VAL A 47 -0.98 13.81 3.15
CA VAL A 47 -0.64 14.09 1.76
C VAL A 47 -0.18 12.80 1.09
N LEU A 48 -1.03 12.23 0.24
CA LEU A 48 -0.69 11.15 -0.67
C LEU A 48 -0.17 11.69 -1.99
N GLU A 49 1.12 11.50 -2.23
CA GLU A 49 1.80 11.92 -3.45
C GLU A 49 2.32 10.72 -4.25
N ASN A 50 2.06 10.74 -5.55
CA ASN A 50 2.66 9.88 -6.56
C ASN A 50 3.15 10.78 -7.72
N ASP A 51 3.98 10.25 -8.62
CA ASP A 51 4.63 10.95 -9.73
C ASP A 51 3.68 11.81 -10.58
N ASN A 52 2.39 11.45 -10.64
CA ASN A 52 1.37 12.13 -11.44
C ASN A 52 0.27 12.82 -10.63
N THR A 53 0.13 12.56 -9.33
CA THR A 53 -1.06 12.98 -8.56
C THR A 53 -0.75 13.27 -7.11
N ARG A 54 -1.29 14.38 -6.59
CA ARG A 54 -1.24 14.73 -5.17
C ARG A 54 -2.65 14.81 -4.59
N LEU A 55 -2.89 14.01 -3.57
CA LEU A 55 -4.13 13.93 -2.81
C LEU A 55 -3.87 14.45 -1.40
N VAL A 56 -4.60 15.48 -0.99
CA VAL A 56 -4.49 16.08 0.34
C VAL A 56 -5.78 15.84 1.11
N LEU A 57 -5.71 15.14 2.24
CA LEU A 57 -6.82 14.98 3.18
C LEU A 57 -6.57 15.83 4.43
N ASP A 58 -7.44 16.79 4.72
CA ASP A 58 -7.41 17.54 5.98
C ASP A 58 -7.95 16.66 7.11
N ILE A 59 -7.13 16.41 8.15
CA ILE A 59 -7.50 15.53 9.28
C ILE A 59 -8.45 16.25 10.26
N ALA A 60 -8.62 17.57 10.11
CA ALA A 60 -9.53 18.38 10.92
C ALA A 60 -11.00 18.26 10.46
N GLY A 61 -11.65 17.12 10.74
CA GLY A 61 -13.10 17.09 11.00
C GLY A 61 -14.07 17.17 9.81
N GLY A 62 -13.70 16.64 8.63
CA GLY A 62 -14.67 16.39 7.54
C GLY A 62 -14.54 17.27 6.29
N SER A 63 -13.35 17.82 6.04
CA SER A 63 -13.11 18.70 4.90
C SER A 63 -12.90 17.92 3.59
N ILE A 64 -13.39 18.50 2.49
CA ILE A 64 -13.41 17.93 1.14
C ILE A 64 -11.95 17.75 0.66
N PRO A 65 -11.54 16.55 0.22
CA PRO A 65 -10.19 16.33 -0.29
C PRO A 65 -9.94 17.23 -1.51
N GLU A 66 -8.86 18.00 -1.49
CA GLU A 66 -8.44 18.81 -2.63
C GLU A 66 -7.62 17.91 -3.57
N PHE A 67 -8.18 17.60 -4.74
CA PHE A 67 -7.51 16.83 -5.78
C PHE A 67 -6.74 17.77 -6.70
N ARG A 68 -5.41 17.72 -6.66
CA ARG A 68 -4.56 18.45 -7.60
C ARG A 68 -3.88 17.46 -8.54
N PHE A 69 -4.31 17.51 -9.80
CA PHE A 69 -3.63 16.86 -10.92
C PHE A 69 -2.59 17.83 -11.46
N ARG A 70 -1.37 17.35 -11.69
CA ARG A 70 -0.28 18.17 -12.23
C ARG A 70 -0.33 18.19 -13.74
#